data_AF-A0A975S9L7-F1
#
_entry.id   AF-A0A975S9L7-F1
#
_cell.length_a   1.000
_cell.length_b   1.000
_cell.length_c   1.000
_cell.angle_alpha   90.00
_cell.angle_beta   90.00
_cell.angle_gamma   90.00
#
_symmetry.space_group_name_H-M   'P 1'
#
loop_
_entity.id
_entity.type
_entity.pdbx_description
1 polymer ?
#
loop_
_entity_poly.entity_id
_entity_poly.type
_entity_poly.pdbx_seq_one_letter_code
_entity_poly.pdbx_strand_id
1 'polypeptide(L)'
;MKKLQKARVLLQEKQLKKSGLNPFQKFKYFELQDFLPRVNEIFESLDLYSHFDLYKEVAKLTIKDNETDEKVQFTSPIQKLEGAKMQDIGATITYAKRYLYMNALEIAENDIIDAKNQEERKARQALKDANTAKDKEEIIKNINDNVDPVQVTKWLKANGYETLNDVSGEVLATLWKNYLENLKQKKN
;
A
#
# COMPACT_ATOMS: atom_id res chain seq x y z
N MET A 1 14.30 6.85 31.93
CA MET A 1 14.34 6.81 30.45
C MET A 1 15.59 6.15 29.83
N LYS A 2 16.72 6.02 30.52
CA LYS A 2 17.88 5.23 30.04
C LYS A 2 17.55 3.74 29.81
N LYS A 3 16.74 3.15 30.71
CA LYS A 3 16.33 1.74 30.61
C LYS A 3 15.45 1.46 29.39
N LEU A 4 14.56 2.38 29.00
CA LEU A 4 13.78 2.22 27.77
C LEU A 4 14.70 2.19 26.53
N GLN A 5 15.72 3.04 26.48
CA GLN A 5 16.72 2.98 25.41
C GLN A 5 17.46 1.64 25.39
N LYS A 6 17.85 1.13 26.57
CA LYS A 6 18.46 -0.20 26.68
C LYS A 6 17.51 -1.30 26.21
N ALA A 7 16.22 -1.21 26.53
CA ALA A 7 15.21 -2.17 26.08
C ALA A 7 15.10 -2.21 24.55
N ARG A 8 15.16 -1.05 23.88
CA ARG A 8 15.16 -0.96 22.41
C ARG A 8 16.34 -1.70 21.79
N VAL A 9 17.55 -1.48 22.32
CA VAL A 9 18.75 -2.18 21.86
C VAL A 9 18.62 -3.69 22.06
N LEU A 10 18.22 -4.13 23.25
CA LEU A 10 18.03 -5.57 23.54
C LEU A 10 16.96 -6.20 22.63
N LEU A 11 15.92 -5.46 22.26
CA LEU A 11 14.88 -5.96 21.37
C LEU A 11 15.39 -6.14 19.92
N GLN A 12 16.23 -5.22 19.44
CA GLN A 12 16.85 -5.30 18.11
C GLN A 12 17.68 -6.59 17.95
N GLU A 13 18.32 -7.06 19.03
CA GLU A 13 19.10 -8.30 19.05
C GLU A 13 18.24 -9.58 18.91
N LYS A 14 16.92 -9.52 19.17
CA LYS A 14 16.03 -10.70 19.21
C LYS A 14 15.60 -11.22 17.85
N GLN A 15 15.96 -10.58 16.74
CA GLN A 15 15.61 -10.98 15.36
C GLN A 15 14.11 -11.34 15.20
N LEU A 16 13.24 -10.37 15.49
CA LEU A 16 11.78 -10.55 15.44
C LEU A 16 11.30 -10.94 14.03
N LYS A 17 10.29 -11.80 13.97
CA LYS A 17 9.67 -12.25 12.70
C LYS A 17 8.21 -11.82 12.65
N LYS A 18 7.78 -11.32 11.50
CA LYS A 18 6.39 -10.91 11.25
C LYS A 18 5.51 -12.14 10.99
N SER A 19 4.42 -12.32 11.74
CA SER A 19 3.39 -13.33 11.48
C SER A 19 2.22 -12.79 10.67
N GLY A 20 1.90 -11.50 10.82
CA GLY A 20 0.76 -10.87 10.17
C GLY A 20 0.92 -10.79 8.65
N LEU A 21 -0.15 -11.08 7.91
CA LEU A 21 -0.22 -10.95 6.46
C LEU A 21 -1.41 -10.07 6.09
N ASN A 22 -1.17 -9.03 5.30
CA ASN A 22 -2.26 -8.29 4.66
C ASN A 22 -2.58 -8.97 3.32
N PRO A 23 -3.71 -9.69 3.20
CA PRO A 23 -4.02 -10.45 1.98
C PRO A 23 -4.28 -9.55 0.77
N PHE A 24 -4.73 -8.32 0.99
CA PHE A 24 -5.03 -7.37 -0.08
C PHE A 24 -3.78 -6.76 -0.70
N GLN A 25 -2.74 -6.54 0.12
CA GLN A 25 -1.53 -5.83 -0.28
C GLN A 25 -0.25 -6.68 -0.20
N LYS A 26 -0.42 -7.99 0.03
CA LYS A 26 0.61 -9.04 0.10
C LYS A 26 1.86 -8.72 0.94
N PHE A 27 1.79 -7.76 1.85
CA PHE A 27 2.89 -7.42 2.76
C PHE A 27 2.68 -8.04 4.13
N LYS A 28 3.81 -8.36 4.78
CA LYS A 28 3.83 -8.82 6.16
C LYS A 28 3.96 -7.65 7.13
N TYR A 29 3.26 -7.72 8.25
CA TYR A 29 3.29 -6.73 9.33
C TYR A 29 3.48 -7.42 10.68
N PHE A 30 3.93 -6.68 11.70
CA PHE A 30 4.07 -7.25 13.04
C PHE A 30 2.71 -7.41 13.74
N GLU A 31 2.50 -8.53 14.40
CA GLU A 31 1.41 -8.74 15.35
C GLU A 31 1.91 -8.62 16.78
N LEU A 32 1.01 -8.38 17.73
CA LEU A 32 1.39 -8.25 19.14
C LEU A 32 2.18 -9.47 19.64
N GLN A 33 1.80 -10.67 19.21
CA GLN A 33 2.47 -11.92 19.57
C GLN A 33 3.92 -12.01 19.08
N ASP A 34 4.27 -11.28 18.02
CA ASP A 34 5.60 -11.35 17.41
C ASP A 34 6.68 -10.72 18.29
N PHE A 35 6.29 -9.75 19.12
CA PHE A 35 7.25 -8.97 19.91
C PHE A 35 6.90 -8.87 21.40
N LEU A 36 5.62 -8.87 21.80
CA LEU A 36 5.25 -8.68 23.22
C LEU A 36 5.90 -9.70 24.16
N PRO A 37 6.01 -11.01 23.83
CA PRO A 37 6.70 -11.95 24.72
C PRO A 37 8.14 -11.54 25.01
N ARG A 38 8.87 -11.10 23.98
CA ARG A 38 10.27 -10.63 24.13
C ARG A 38 10.36 -9.29 24.83
N VAL A 39 9.40 -8.40 24.59
CA VAL A 39 9.31 -7.12 25.32
C VAL A 39 9.10 -7.36 26.80
N ASN A 40 8.20 -8.27 27.18
CA ASN A 40 7.95 -8.61 28.58
C ASN A 40 9.20 -9.17 29.26
N GLU A 41 9.91 -10.11 28.62
CA GLU A 41 11.18 -10.64 29.13
C GLU A 41 12.22 -9.53 29.36
N ILE A 42 12.34 -8.60 28.40
CA ILE A 42 13.29 -7.49 28.49
C ILE A 42 12.88 -6.51 29.59
N PHE A 43 11.60 -6.14 29.66
CA PHE A 43 11.07 -5.20 30.64
C PHE A 43 11.23 -5.74 32.06
N GLU A 44 10.92 -7.02 32.28
CA GLU A 44 11.18 -7.72 33.54
C GLU A 44 12.67 -7.63 33.93
N SER A 45 13.58 -7.94 33.00
CA SER A 45 15.03 -7.91 33.26
C SER A 45 15.60 -6.52 33.58
N LEU A 46 14.87 -5.46 33.22
CA LEU A 46 15.25 -4.08 33.45
C LEU A 46 14.43 -3.44 34.58
N ASP A 47 13.55 -4.19 35.23
CA ASP A 47 12.59 -3.68 36.21
C ASP A 47 11.77 -2.49 35.65
N LEU A 48 11.27 -2.67 34.43
CA LEU A 48 10.34 -1.77 33.76
C LEU A 48 8.93 -2.35 33.82
N TYR A 49 7.96 -1.51 34.16
CA TYR A 49 6.55 -1.82 34.06
C TYR A 49 5.92 -1.08 32.89
N SER A 50 5.02 -1.74 32.15
CA SER A 50 4.25 -1.08 31.10
C SER A 50 2.77 -1.43 31.17
N HIS A 51 1.93 -0.42 30.95
CA HIS A 51 0.48 -0.53 31.00
C HIS A 51 -0.17 0.25 29.87
N PHE A 52 -1.16 -0.38 29.23
CA PHE A 52 -1.94 0.19 28.15
C PHE A 52 -3.35 0.56 28.64
N ASP A 53 -3.75 1.78 28.33
CA ASP A 53 -5.08 2.33 28.56
C ASP A 53 -5.77 2.64 27.23
N LEU A 54 -7.07 2.35 27.15
CA LEU A 54 -7.92 2.84 26.09
C LEU A 54 -9.02 3.72 26.68
N TYR A 55 -9.04 4.98 26.29
CA TYR A 55 -10.12 5.93 26.58
C TYR A 55 -10.97 6.15 25.33
N LYS A 56 -12.04 6.93 25.45
CA LYS A 56 -13.00 7.18 24.35
C LYS A 56 -12.37 7.71 23.06
N GLU A 57 -11.32 8.52 23.17
CA GLU A 57 -10.72 9.26 22.04
C GLU A 57 -9.19 9.16 22.00
N VAL A 58 -8.58 8.53 23.01
CA VAL A 58 -7.13 8.39 23.10
C VAL A 58 -6.74 7.03 23.64
N ALA A 59 -5.76 6.39 23.00
CA ALA A 59 -5.04 5.25 23.53
C ALA A 59 -3.73 5.75 24.15
N LYS A 60 -3.32 5.13 25.26
CA LYS A 60 -2.10 5.50 25.98
C LYS A 60 -1.31 4.24 26.37
N LEU A 61 -0.01 4.31 26.21
CA LEU A 61 0.95 3.35 26.75
C LEU A 61 1.85 4.09 27.71
N THR A 62 1.81 3.71 28.98
CA THR A 62 2.71 4.22 30.01
C THR A 62 3.79 3.19 30.28
N ILE A 63 5.06 3.61 30.26
CA ILE A 63 6.21 2.82 30.67
C ILE A 63 6.83 3.51 31.87
N LYS A 64 6.96 2.79 32.99
CA LYS A 64 7.50 3.24 34.25
C LYS A 64 8.74 2.42 34.61
N ASP A 65 9.75 3.10 35.13
CA ASP A 65 10.86 2.44 35.84
C ASP A 65 10.42 2.16 37.28
N ASN A 66 10.52 0.93 37.77
CA ASN A 66 10.04 0.58 39.11
C ASN A 66 11.02 1.01 40.21
N GLU A 67 12.32 1.17 39.88
CA GLU A 67 13.34 1.59 40.85
C GLU A 67 13.34 3.11 41.05
N THR A 68 12.77 3.85 40.11
CA THR A 68 12.69 5.32 40.15
C THR A 68 11.24 5.78 39.98
N ASP A 69 11.00 7.09 40.02
CA ASP A 69 9.69 7.65 39.65
C ASP A 69 9.62 8.11 38.18
N GLU A 70 10.62 7.74 37.38
CA GLU A 70 10.64 8.07 35.96
C GLU A 70 9.58 7.29 35.18
N LYS A 71 8.81 8.01 34.35
CA LYS A 71 7.81 7.42 33.45
C LYS A 71 7.77 8.16 32.13
N VAL A 72 7.40 7.46 31.07
CA VAL A 72 7.10 8.04 29.76
C VAL A 72 5.79 7.50 29.21
N GLN A 73 5.09 8.38 28.50
CA GLN A 73 3.78 8.10 27.95
C GLN A 73 3.80 8.29 26.43
N PHE A 74 3.29 7.30 25.72
CA PHE A 74 3.03 7.35 24.29
C PHE A 74 1.53 7.36 24.10
N THR A 75 1.04 8.26 23.26
CA THR A 75 -0.39 8.41 23.01
C THR A 75 -0.69 8.37 21.52
N SER A 76 -1.89 7.90 21.19
CA SER A 76 -2.42 7.97 19.84
C SER A 76 -3.88 8.38 19.94
N PRO A 77 -4.36 9.33 19.10
CA PRO A 77 -5.79 9.50 18.94
C PRO A 77 -6.39 8.19 18.41
N ILE A 78 -7.62 7.89 18.84
CA ILE A 78 -8.42 6.81 18.28
C ILE A 78 -9.72 7.39 17.75
N GLN A 79 -10.26 6.77 16.71
CA GLN A 79 -11.57 7.17 16.20
C GLN A 79 -12.65 6.76 17.20
N LYS A 80 -13.57 7.67 17.47
CA LYS A 80 -14.76 7.41 18.27
C LYS A 80 -15.62 6.33 17.60
N LEU A 81 -15.96 5.28 18.34
CA LEU A 81 -16.72 4.11 17.88
C LEU A 81 -18.17 4.15 18.39
N GLU A 82 -19.00 5.05 17.86
CA GLU A 82 -20.43 5.06 18.21
C GLU A 82 -21.17 3.87 17.58
N GLY A 83 -21.95 3.13 18.38
CA GLY A 83 -22.73 1.99 17.91
C GLY A 83 -21.90 0.76 17.50
N ALA A 84 -20.61 0.74 17.83
CA ALA A 84 -19.70 -0.33 17.45
C ALA A 84 -19.95 -1.63 18.22
N LYS A 85 -19.73 -2.77 17.54
CA LYS A 85 -19.82 -4.09 18.17
C LYS A 85 -18.58 -4.32 19.04
N MET A 86 -18.68 -5.24 20.00
CA MET A 86 -17.55 -5.60 20.87
C MET A 86 -16.30 -6.04 20.06
N GLN A 87 -16.52 -6.66 18.90
CA GLN A 87 -15.43 -7.06 17.99
C GLN A 87 -14.67 -5.86 17.43
N ASP A 88 -15.37 -4.77 17.07
CA ASP A 88 -14.77 -3.53 16.54
C ASP A 88 -13.95 -2.82 17.63
N ILE A 89 -14.44 -2.86 18.87
CA ILE A 89 -13.72 -2.38 20.05
C ILE A 89 -12.45 -3.20 20.26
N GLY A 90 -12.55 -4.54 20.20
CA GLY A 90 -11.40 -5.44 20.31
C GLY A 90 -10.34 -5.22 19.22
N ALA A 91 -10.79 -4.97 17.98
CA ALA A 91 -9.90 -4.62 16.87
C ALA A 91 -9.19 -3.29 17.13
N THR A 92 -9.91 -2.28 17.61
CA THR A 92 -9.35 -0.96 17.97
C THR A 92 -8.32 -1.07 19.08
N ILE A 93 -8.61 -1.83 20.14
CA ILE A 93 -7.68 -2.10 21.25
C ILE A 93 -6.39 -2.72 20.71
N THR A 94 -6.52 -3.80 19.94
CA THR A 94 -5.38 -4.55 19.42
C THR A 94 -4.52 -3.69 18.50
N TYR A 95 -5.17 -2.92 17.63
CA TYR A 95 -4.50 -2.02 16.70
C TYR A 95 -3.77 -0.91 17.45
N ALA A 96 -4.46 -0.15 18.31
CA ALA A 96 -3.86 0.94 19.06
C ALA A 96 -2.70 0.47 19.95
N LYS A 97 -2.88 -0.65 20.67
CA LYS A 97 -1.84 -1.24 21.50
C LYS A 97 -0.60 -1.58 20.69
N ARG A 98 -0.76 -2.22 19.53
CA ARG A 98 0.37 -2.56 18.66
C ARG A 98 1.17 -1.32 18.25
N TYR A 99 0.50 -0.30 17.72
CA TYR A 99 1.19 0.90 17.25
C TYR A 99 1.90 1.65 18.37
N LEU A 100 1.29 1.73 19.56
CA LEU A 100 1.94 2.38 20.70
C LEU A 100 3.19 1.63 21.17
N TYR A 101 3.16 0.30 21.23
CA TYR A 101 4.35 -0.48 21.56
C TYR A 101 5.42 -0.34 20.48
N MET A 102 5.05 -0.42 19.20
CA MET A 102 5.99 -0.26 18.10
C MET A 102 6.66 1.11 18.12
N ASN A 103 5.90 2.18 18.37
CA ASN A 103 6.44 3.52 18.53
C ASN A 103 7.35 3.62 19.76
N ALA A 104 6.90 3.13 20.93
CA ALA A 104 7.67 3.18 22.16
C ALA A 104 9.02 2.44 22.06
N LEU A 105 9.04 1.33 21.32
CA LEU A 105 10.21 0.45 21.17
C LEU A 105 10.98 0.67 19.86
N GLU A 106 10.59 1.67 19.06
CA GLU A 106 11.22 1.99 17.77
C GLU A 106 11.30 0.76 16.83
N ILE A 107 10.24 -0.05 16.83
CA ILE A 107 10.10 -1.18 15.90
C ILE A 107 9.78 -0.59 14.52
N ALA A 108 10.76 -0.58 13.63
CA ALA A 108 10.58 -0.12 12.26
C ALA A 108 9.72 -1.09 11.43
N GLU A 109 8.79 -0.54 10.66
CA GLU A 109 8.16 -1.22 9.53
C GLU A 109 8.61 -0.57 8.22
N ASN A 110 8.60 -1.36 7.14
CA ASN A 110 8.75 -0.78 5.80
C ASN A 110 7.58 0.16 5.58
N ASP A 111 7.84 1.34 5.03
CA ASP A 111 6.84 2.39 4.84
C ASP A 111 5.63 1.83 4.07
N ILE A 112 4.49 1.70 4.76
CA ILE A 112 3.26 1.08 4.21
C ILE A 112 2.79 1.84 2.95
N ILE A 113 3.13 3.12 2.86
CA ILE A 113 2.83 4.01 1.74
C ILE A 113 3.57 3.60 0.47
N ASP A 114 4.83 3.15 0.57
CA ASP A 114 5.61 2.74 -0.60
C ASP A 114 5.06 1.46 -1.25
N ALA A 115 4.58 0.52 -0.43
CA ALA A 115 3.96 -0.71 -0.91
C ALA A 115 2.62 -0.44 -1.63
N LYS A 116 1.76 0.41 -1.06
CA LYS A 116 0.49 0.83 -1.72
C LYS A 116 0.75 1.52 -3.04
N ASN A 117 1.70 2.45 -3.08
CA ASN A 117 2.02 3.18 -4.31
C ASN A 117 2.58 2.26 -5.40
N GLN A 118 3.36 1.23 -5.04
CA GLN A 118 3.86 0.25 -5.99
C GLN A 118 2.77 -0.67 -6.54
N GLU A 119 1.86 -1.17 -5.70
CA GLU A 119 0.76 -2.02 -6.16
C GLU A 119 -0.27 -1.25 -6.98
N GLU A 120 -0.61 -0.02 -6.59
CA GLU A 120 -1.46 0.85 -7.41
C GLU A 120 -0.81 1.19 -8.74
N ARG A 121 0.50 1.43 -8.78
CA ARG A 121 1.24 1.64 -10.04
C ARG A 121 1.23 0.38 -10.91
N LYS A 122 1.45 -0.81 -10.34
CA LYS A 122 1.43 -2.08 -11.07
C LYS A 122 0.03 -2.43 -11.58
N ALA A 123 -1.02 -2.18 -10.79
CA ALA A 123 -2.41 -2.39 -11.19
C ALA A 123 -2.85 -1.40 -12.28
N ARG A 124 -2.48 -0.11 -12.16
CA ARG A 124 -2.71 0.89 -13.21
C ARG A 124 -1.95 0.58 -14.49
N GLN A 125 -0.72 0.07 -14.38
CA GLN A 125 0.06 -0.35 -15.54
C GLN A 125 -0.55 -1.60 -16.19
N ALA A 126 -0.91 -2.63 -15.43
CA ALA A 126 -1.57 -3.82 -15.94
C ALA A 126 -2.95 -3.52 -16.57
N LEU A 127 -3.71 -2.57 -16.02
CA LEU A 127 -4.98 -2.11 -16.59
C LEU A 127 -4.77 -1.32 -17.89
N LYS A 128 -3.73 -0.48 -17.96
CA LYS A 128 -3.31 0.15 -19.22
C LYS A 128 -2.91 -0.90 -20.25
N ASP A 129 -2.05 -1.85 -19.89
CA ASP A 129 -1.54 -2.88 -20.81
C ASP A 129 -2.67 -3.81 -21.29
N ALA A 130 -3.64 -4.15 -20.43
CA ALA A 130 -4.79 -4.99 -20.77
C ALA A 130 -5.83 -4.29 -21.67
N ASN A 131 -6.07 -2.99 -21.46
CA ASN A 131 -6.95 -2.21 -22.35
C ASN A 131 -6.29 -1.97 -23.71
N THR A 132 -4.98 -1.68 -23.75
CA THR A 132 -4.28 -1.42 -25.02
C THR A 132 -4.18 -2.67 -25.91
N ALA A 133 -4.11 -3.87 -25.33
CA ALA A 133 -4.03 -5.13 -26.08
C ALA A 133 -5.38 -5.57 -26.68
N LYS A 134 -6.49 -5.43 -25.93
CA LYS A 134 -7.84 -5.70 -26.45
C LYS A 134 -8.31 -4.64 -27.44
N ASP A 135 -7.94 -3.37 -27.22
CA ASP A 135 -8.28 -2.27 -28.14
C ASP A 135 -7.50 -2.39 -29.46
N LYS A 136 -6.27 -2.94 -29.46
CA LYS A 136 -5.44 -3.03 -30.67
C LYS A 136 -6.07 -3.91 -31.75
N GLU A 137 -6.53 -5.11 -31.42
CA GLU A 137 -7.16 -6.00 -32.41
C GLU A 137 -8.48 -5.42 -32.95
N GLU A 138 -9.28 -4.80 -32.08
CA GLU A 138 -10.54 -4.15 -32.46
C GLU A 138 -10.31 -2.89 -33.31
N ILE A 139 -9.30 -2.08 -32.99
CA ILE A 139 -8.92 -0.91 -33.79
C ILE A 139 -8.36 -1.34 -35.14
N ILE A 140 -7.53 -2.38 -35.21
CA ILE A 140 -7.02 -2.93 -36.48
C ILE A 140 -8.18 -3.41 -37.34
N LYS A 141 -9.14 -4.12 -36.76
CA LYS A 141 -10.36 -4.53 -37.46
C LYS A 141 -11.15 -3.34 -37.99
N ASN A 142 -11.40 -2.34 -37.13
CA ASN A 142 -12.13 -1.13 -37.52
C ASN A 142 -11.44 -0.34 -38.64
N ILE A 143 -10.10 -0.24 -38.61
CA ILE A 143 -9.32 0.39 -39.67
C ILE A 143 -9.48 -0.39 -40.98
N ASN A 144 -9.32 -1.71 -40.95
CA ASN A 144 -9.46 -2.55 -42.14
C ASN A 144 -10.87 -2.51 -42.74
N ASP A 145 -11.91 -2.45 -41.90
CA ASP A 145 -13.31 -2.44 -42.33
C ASP A 145 -13.76 -1.08 -42.88
N ASN A 146 -13.14 0.02 -42.44
CA ASN A 146 -13.64 1.37 -42.71
C ASN A 146 -12.68 2.30 -43.46
N VAL A 147 -11.39 1.96 -43.61
CA VAL A 147 -10.39 2.80 -44.28
C VAL A 147 -9.93 2.12 -45.57
N ASP A 148 -9.79 2.91 -46.64
CA ASP A 148 -9.27 2.42 -47.91
C ASP A 148 -7.87 1.77 -47.75
N PRO A 149 -7.67 0.51 -48.18
CA PRO A 149 -6.40 -0.19 -48.07
C PRO A 149 -5.20 0.56 -48.66
N VAL A 150 -5.40 1.37 -49.70
CA VAL A 150 -4.35 2.19 -50.32
C VAL A 150 -3.88 3.29 -49.36
N GLN A 151 -4.80 3.90 -48.60
CA GLN A 151 -4.48 4.93 -47.62
C GLN A 151 -3.74 4.34 -46.42
N VAL A 152 -4.18 3.16 -45.94
CA VAL A 152 -3.52 2.42 -44.87
C VAL A 152 -2.08 2.08 -45.26
N THR A 153 -1.88 1.52 -46.46
CA THR A 153 -0.54 1.14 -46.96
C THR A 153 0.38 2.35 -47.14
N LYS A 154 -0.16 3.48 -47.62
CA LYS A 154 0.61 4.73 -47.77
C LYS A 154 1.04 5.28 -46.41
N TRP A 155 0.15 5.24 -45.41
CA TRP A 155 0.45 5.70 -44.06
C TRP A 155 1.49 4.80 -43.38
N LEU A 156 1.38 3.48 -43.49
CA LEU A 156 2.34 2.52 -42.95
C LEU A 156 3.76 2.79 -43.50
N LYS A 157 3.90 2.91 -44.84
CA LYS A 157 5.19 3.22 -45.48
C LYS A 157 5.77 4.57 -45.05
N ALA A 158 4.93 5.60 -44.94
CA ALA A 158 5.37 6.94 -44.52
C ALA A 158 5.91 6.96 -43.08
N ASN A 159 5.46 6.04 -42.23
CA ASN A 159 5.85 5.93 -40.83
C ASN A 159 6.82 4.76 -40.54
N GLY A 160 7.29 4.05 -41.58
CA GLY A 160 8.27 2.98 -41.44
C GLY A 160 7.74 1.65 -40.89
N TYR A 161 6.44 1.39 -41.03
CA TYR A 161 5.80 0.12 -40.62
C TYR A 161 5.47 -0.75 -41.83
N GLU A 162 5.55 -2.09 -41.65
CA GLU A 162 5.16 -3.05 -42.69
C GLU A 162 3.68 -3.43 -42.57
N THR A 163 3.19 -3.66 -41.34
CA THR A 163 1.81 -4.05 -41.06
C THR A 163 1.22 -3.26 -39.89
N LEU A 164 -0.11 -3.22 -39.77
CA LEU A 164 -0.79 -2.62 -38.61
C LEU A 164 -0.47 -3.36 -37.29
N ASN A 165 -0.09 -4.63 -37.36
CA ASN A 165 0.32 -5.41 -36.18
C ASN A 165 1.66 -4.91 -35.61
N ASP A 166 2.49 -4.24 -36.41
CA ASP A 166 3.79 -3.71 -35.98
C ASP A 166 3.65 -2.36 -35.25
N VAL A 167 2.45 -1.76 -35.29
CA VAL A 167 2.17 -0.44 -34.69
C VAL A 167 1.71 -0.59 -33.24
N SER A 168 2.16 0.29 -32.33
CA SER A 168 1.70 0.28 -30.94
C SER A 168 0.21 0.68 -30.85
N GLY A 169 -0.50 0.16 -29.84
CA GLY A 169 -1.94 0.42 -29.71
C GLY A 169 -2.29 1.90 -29.48
N GLU A 170 -1.42 2.68 -28.82
CA GLU A 170 -1.60 4.12 -28.63
C GLU A 170 -1.54 4.90 -29.97
N VAL A 171 -0.63 4.49 -30.86
CA VAL A 171 -0.49 5.09 -32.20
C VAL A 171 -1.68 4.71 -33.08
N LEU A 172 -2.14 3.45 -33.02
CA LEU A 172 -3.34 2.98 -33.72
C LEU A 172 -4.61 3.72 -33.25
N ALA A 173 -4.78 3.92 -31.95
CA ALA A 173 -5.90 4.67 -31.39
C ALA A 173 -5.93 6.13 -31.87
N THR A 174 -4.75 6.76 -31.97
CA THR A 174 -4.60 8.12 -32.48
C THR A 174 -4.95 8.20 -33.98
N LEU A 175 -4.47 7.24 -34.77
CA LEU A 175 -4.79 7.14 -36.20
C LEU A 175 -6.30 7.00 -36.43
N TRP A 176 -6.95 6.09 -35.70
CA TRP A 176 -8.39 5.86 -35.81
C TRP A 176 -9.22 7.07 -35.40
N LYS A 177 -8.85 7.76 -34.31
CA LYS A 177 -9.50 8.99 -33.87
C LYS A 177 -9.43 10.08 -34.95
N ASN A 178 -8.26 10.31 -35.54
CA ASN A 178 -8.07 11.31 -36.60
C ASN A 178 -8.89 10.96 -37.85
N TYR A 179 -9.01 9.69 -38.20
CA TYR A 179 -9.86 9.25 -39.31
C TYR A 179 -11.34 9.60 -39.07
N LEU A 180 -11.87 9.33 -37.88
CA LEU A 180 -13.25 9.66 -37.52
C LEU A 180 -13.52 11.17 -37.50
N GLU A 181 -12.57 11.98 -37.03
CA GLU A 181 -12.69 13.44 -37.04
C GLU A 181 -12.73 14.01 -38.46
N ASN A 182 -11.90 13.48 -39.38
CA ASN A 182 -11.90 13.87 -40.79
C ASN A 182 -13.19 13.49 -41.52
N LEU A 183 -13.82 12.36 -41.17
CA LEU A 183 -15.13 11.97 -41.72
C LEU A 183 -16.25 12.92 -41.30
N LYS A 184 -16.21 13.45 -40.07
CA LYS A 184 -17.19 14.43 -39.58
C LYS A 184 -17.07 15.77 -40.29
N GLN A 185 -15.85 16.19 -40.62
CA GLN A 185 -15.60 17.46 -41.34
C GLN A 185 -16.02 17.43 -42.81
N LYS A 186 -16.09 16.24 -43.44
CA LYS A 186 -16.56 16.08 -44.84
C LYS A 186 -18.08 15.99 -44.99
N LYS A 187 -18.83 15.91 -43.89
CA LYS A 187 -20.30 15.84 -43.87
C LYS A 187 -20.98 17.19 -43.58
N ASN A 188 -20.19 18.24 -43.37
CA ASN A 188 -20.61 19.65 -43.34
C ASN A 188 -20.12 20.36 -44.61
#